data_AF-A0A6H2H108-F1
#
_entry.id   AF-A0A6H2H108-F1
#
_cell.length_a   1.000
_cell.length_b   1.000
_cell.length_c   1.000
_cell.angle_alpha   90.00
_cell.angle_beta   90.00
_cell.angle_gamma   90.00
#
_symmetry.space_group_name_H-M   'P 1'
#
loop_
_entity.id
_entity.type
_entity.pdbx_description
1 polymer ?
#
loop_
_entity_poly.entity_id
_entity_poly.type
_entity_poly.pdbx_seq_one_letter_code
_entity_poly.pdbx_strand_id
1 'polypeptide(L)'
;MQLTTDGYLLSRHDWGNYLYDRFKQVIPREQMDRPAPLELVLSLPIYGRYHAMSFEQIAELLQNYPDIWVVTDTKGTSEHEVRQQFEAMLRAAAGKEGVLDRVVPQLYSRDMLRWVESVHSFPSYIYTLYQSQDTDQQVLDFVRAEPKIDAIAIVQDRAMKSASLIARLESLRVPVYAHTVNDPTAIRDLAAIGVDGVYSDSMTYERLEQSRIRLPKRNS
;
A
#
# COMPACT_ATOMS: atom_id res chain seq x y z
N MET A 1 -6.67 1.70 3.08
CA MET A 1 -7.35 1.25 4.31
C MET A 1 -7.89 2.48 5.01
N GLN A 2 -9.12 2.40 5.52
CA GLN A 2 -9.83 3.55 6.10
C GLN A 2 -10.33 3.19 7.50
N LEU A 3 -10.34 4.15 8.41
CA LEU A 3 -10.97 4.00 9.73
C LEU A 3 -12.48 4.18 9.62
N THR A 4 -13.22 3.27 10.26
CA THR A 4 -14.66 3.36 10.48
C THR A 4 -14.97 4.28 11.67
N THR A 5 -16.22 4.71 11.81
CA THR A 5 -16.62 5.61 12.93
C THR A 5 -16.48 4.96 14.30
N ASP A 6 -16.51 3.64 14.36
CA ASP A 6 -16.35 2.78 15.53
C ASP A 6 -14.91 2.27 15.71
N GLY A 7 -13.94 2.82 14.97
CA GLY A 7 -12.51 2.65 15.25
C GLY A 7 -11.88 1.35 14.73
N TYR A 8 -12.48 0.73 13.72
CA TYR A 8 -11.94 -0.43 13.01
C TYR A 8 -11.30 -0.03 11.68
N LEU A 9 -10.29 -0.80 11.24
CA LEU A 9 -9.72 -0.65 9.91
C LEU A 9 -10.46 -1.50 8.88
N LEU A 10 -10.74 -0.91 7.73
CA LEU A 10 -11.43 -1.52 6.62
C LEU A 10 -10.59 -1.45 5.32
N SER A 11 -10.66 -2.50 4.50
CA SER A 11 -10.13 -2.53 3.13
C SER A 11 -10.99 -1.68 2.19
N ARG A 12 -10.80 -0.37 2.29
CA ARG A 12 -11.45 0.64 1.44
C ARG A 12 -10.43 1.68 1.00
N HIS A 13 -10.65 2.25 -0.19
CA HIS A 13 -9.79 3.28 -0.77
C HIS A 13 -9.98 4.64 -0.09
N ASP A 14 -11.21 5.15 -0.06
CA ASP A 14 -11.63 6.40 0.62
C ASP A 14 -13.14 6.35 0.94
N TRP A 15 -13.72 7.42 1.47
CA TRP A 15 -15.16 7.50 1.79
C TRP A 15 -16.02 8.18 0.72
N GLY A 16 -15.45 8.46 -0.46
CA GLY A 16 -16.11 9.19 -1.54
C GLY A 16 -17.36 8.49 -2.07
N ASN A 17 -18.37 9.28 -2.43
CA ASN A 17 -19.66 8.84 -2.95
C ASN A 17 -19.52 7.95 -4.20
N TYR A 18 -18.55 8.26 -5.06
CA TYR A 18 -18.28 7.56 -6.30
C TYR A 18 -18.00 6.06 -6.10
N LEU A 19 -17.50 5.66 -4.92
CA LEU A 19 -17.24 4.25 -4.62
C LEU A 19 -18.52 3.47 -4.42
N TYR A 20 -19.56 4.06 -3.83
CA TYR A 20 -20.85 3.37 -3.67
C TYR A 20 -21.49 3.10 -5.04
N ASP A 21 -21.47 4.09 -5.94
CA ASP A 21 -21.93 3.93 -7.32
C ASP A 21 -21.10 2.90 -8.11
N ARG A 22 -19.77 2.92 -7.93
CA ARG A 22 -18.83 1.97 -8.55
C ARG A 22 -19.12 0.54 -8.10
N PHE A 23 -19.32 0.33 -6.79
CA PHE A 23 -19.55 -0.99 -6.20
C PHE A 23 -21.01 -1.44 -6.25
N LYS A 24 -21.92 -0.64 -6.81
CA LYS A 24 -23.37 -0.94 -6.88
C LYS A 24 -24.00 -1.11 -5.49
N GLN A 25 -23.53 -0.33 -4.52
CA GLN A 25 -24.04 -0.30 -3.16
C GLN A 25 -25.11 0.79 -3.04
N VAL A 26 -26.24 0.47 -2.41
CA VAL A 26 -27.36 1.40 -2.21
C VAL A 26 -27.42 1.81 -0.74
N ILE A 27 -27.13 3.08 -0.47
CA ILE A 27 -27.30 3.71 0.84
C ILE A 27 -27.89 5.12 0.68
N PRO A 28 -28.47 5.72 1.73
CA PRO A 28 -28.92 7.10 1.68
C PRO A 28 -27.75 8.06 1.36
N ARG A 29 -27.99 9.05 0.48
CA ARG A 29 -26.93 9.96 -0.01
C ARG A 29 -26.28 10.76 1.11
N GLU A 30 -27.05 11.12 2.14
CA GLU A 30 -26.58 11.81 3.32
C GLU A 30 -25.60 10.98 4.18
N GLN A 31 -25.56 9.66 3.99
CA GLN A 31 -24.59 8.77 4.65
C GLN A 31 -23.33 8.56 3.81
N MET A 32 -23.28 9.06 2.57
CA MET A 32 -22.09 9.03 1.72
C MET A 32 -21.09 10.14 2.11
N ASP A 33 -19.88 10.09 1.52
CA ASP A 33 -18.81 11.07 1.70
C ASP A 33 -18.32 11.23 3.16
N ARG A 34 -18.54 10.22 4.00
CA ARG A 34 -18.11 10.20 5.40
C ARG A 34 -17.82 8.77 5.88
N PRO A 35 -16.99 8.62 6.93
CA PRO A 35 -16.85 7.35 7.62
C PRO A 35 -18.20 6.80 8.11
N ALA A 36 -18.31 5.48 8.09
CA ALA A 36 -19.47 4.73 8.58
C ALA A 36 -19.04 3.62 9.58
N PRO A 37 -19.95 3.08 10.41
CA PRO A 37 -19.66 1.95 11.28
C PRO A 37 -19.28 0.69 10.50
N LEU A 38 -18.46 -0.17 11.10
CA LEU A 38 -17.94 -1.37 10.43
C LEU A 38 -19.06 -2.28 9.93
N GLU A 39 -20.04 -2.58 10.79
CA GLU A 39 -21.16 -3.48 10.48
C GLU A 39 -21.94 -3.02 9.25
N LEU A 40 -22.23 -1.72 9.16
CA LEU A 40 -22.92 -1.15 8.01
C LEU A 40 -22.14 -1.43 6.73
N VAL A 41 -20.83 -1.12 6.70
CA VAL A 41 -20.06 -1.27 5.46
C VAL A 41 -19.87 -2.73 5.07
N LEU A 42 -19.69 -3.63 6.04
CA LEU A 42 -19.60 -5.07 5.79
C LEU A 42 -20.92 -5.67 5.30
N SER A 43 -22.07 -5.06 5.62
CA SER A 43 -23.38 -5.50 5.12
C SER A 43 -23.66 -5.11 3.66
N LEU A 44 -22.83 -4.24 3.07
CA LEU A 44 -23.05 -3.72 1.71
C LEU A 44 -22.30 -4.57 0.67
N PRO A 45 -23.01 -5.38 -0.14
CA PRO A 45 -22.34 -6.21 -1.12
C PRO A 45 -21.79 -5.37 -2.28
N ILE A 46 -20.52 -5.60 -2.60
CA ILE A 46 -19.84 -5.13 -3.79
C ILE A 46 -20.29 -6.02 -4.97
N TYR A 47 -20.92 -5.40 -5.97
CA TYR A 47 -21.54 -6.08 -7.12
C TYR A 47 -22.51 -7.21 -6.73
N GLY A 48 -23.23 -7.05 -5.61
CA GLY A 48 -24.22 -8.03 -5.14
C GLY A 48 -23.64 -9.37 -4.68
N ARG A 49 -22.31 -9.51 -4.58
CA ARG A 49 -21.65 -10.79 -4.29
C ARG A 49 -20.50 -10.72 -3.29
N TYR A 50 -19.63 -9.73 -3.43
CA TYR A 50 -18.41 -9.63 -2.63
C TYR A 50 -18.63 -8.68 -1.45
N HIS A 51 -17.79 -8.74 -0.43
CA HIS A 51 -17.84 -7.81 0.70
C HIS A 51 -16.48 -7.18 0.91
N ALA A 52 -16.47 -5.97 1.48
CA ALA A 52 -15.24 -5.40 2.02
C ALA A 52 -14.73 -6.28 3.18
N MET A 53 -13.45 -6.16 3.51
CA MET A 53 -12.84 -6.91 4.62
C MET A 53 -12.40 -5.95 5.72
N SER A 54 -12.72 -6.28 6.97
CA SER A 54 -12.04 -5.66 8.11
C SER A 54 -10.58 -6.12 8.15
N PHE A 55 -9.72 -5.36 8.84
CA PHE A 55 -8.35 -5.82 9.06
C PHE A 55 -8.31 -7.10 9.92
N GLU A 56 -9.30 -7.34 10.78
CA GLU A 56 -9.42 -8.59 11.52
C GLU A 56 -9.60 -9.78 10.58
N GLN A 57 -10.48 -9.68 9.58
CA GLN A 57 -10.65 -10.71 8.56
C GLN A 57 -9.40 -10.88 7.68
N ILE A 58 -8.66 -9.80 7.42
CA ILE A 58 -7.36 -9.87 6.74
C ILE A 58 -6.34 -10.61 7.61
N ALA A 59 -6.31 -10.34 8.91
CA ALA A 59 -5.41 -11.00 9.85
C ALA A 59 -5.70 -12.50 9.94
N GLU A 60 -6.98 -12.90 9.96
CA GLU A 60 -7.40 -14.31 9.86
C GLU A 60 -6.97 -14.95 8.54
N LEU A 61 -7.12 -14.24 7.41
CA LEU A 61 -6.63 -14.71 6.12
C LEU A 61 -5.12 -14.93 6.17
N LEU A 62 -4.36 -14.00 6.73
CA LEU A 62 -2.92 -14.15 6.87
C LEU A 62 -2.56 -15.37 7.74
N GLN A 63 -3.28 -15.66 8.82
CA GLN A 63 -3.03 -16.88 9.60
C GLN A 63 -3.23 -18.16 8.79
N ASN A 64 -4.24 -18.20 7.93
CA ASN A 64 -4.57 -19.38 7.12
C ASN A 64 -3.68 -19.54 5.88
N TYR A 65 -3.09 -18.44 5.39
CA TYR A 65 -2.27 -18.41 4.17
C TYR A 65 -0.91 -17.75 4.49
N PRO A 66 0.08 -18.53 4.95
CA PRO A 66 1.38 -18.02 5.41
C PRO A 66 2.25 -17.46 4.27
N ASP A 67 1.92 -17.75 3.02
CA ASP A 67 2.59 -17.30 1.80
C ASP A 67 2.10 -15.92 1.30
N ILE A 68 1.09 -15.34 1.95
CA ILE A 68 0.54 -14.03 1.61
C ILE A 68 1.19 -12.92 2.45
N TRP A 69 1.48 -11.80 1.79
CA TRP A 69 1.95 -10.55 2.37
C TRP A 69 0.95 -9.43 2.06
N VAL A 70 0.83 -8.45 2.95
CA VAL A 70 -0.07 -7.30 2.77
C VAL A 70 0.72 -6.01 2.85
N VAL A 71 0.72 -5.25 1.76
CA VAL A 71 1.16 -3.85 1.76
C VAL A 71 -0.02 -2.98 2.20
N THR A 72 0.16 -2.17 3.23
CA THR A 72 -0.91 -1.29 3.72
C THR A 72 -0.87 0.06 3.03
N ASP A 73 -2.04 0.62 2.74
CA ASP A 73 -2.18 1.95 2.15
C ASP A 73 -3.13 2.79 2.98
N THR A 74 -2.68 3.33 4.13
CA THR A 74 -3.58 3.99 5.09
C THR A 74 -3.79 5.49 4.84
N LYS A 75 -2.88 6.15 4.10
CA LYS A 75 -2.95 7.57 3.70
C LYS A 75 -3.17 8.56 4.85
N GLY A 76 -2.84 8.17 6.09
CA GLY A 76 -2.99 9.04 7.25
C GLY A 76 -2.09 10.28 7.12
N THR A 77 -2.64 11.46 7.39
CA THR A 77 -1.95 12.74 7.17
C THR A 77 -1.46 13.41 8.45
N SER A 78 -1.91 12.90 9.60
CA SER A 78 -1.54 13.40 10.92
C SER A 78 -1.06 12.28 11.83
N GLU A 79 -0.24 12.62 12.82
CA GLU A 79 0.22 11.67 13.84
C GLU A 79 -0.95 10.96 14.52
N HIS A 80 -1.97 11.72 14.94
CA HIS A 80 -3.14 11.17 15.61
C HIS A 80 -3.86 10.13 14.75
N GLU A 81 -4.12 10.46 13.48
CA GLU A 81 -4.78 9.54 12.54
C GLU A 81 -3.95 8.28 12.29
N VAL A 82 -2.65 8.44 12.01
CA VAL A 82 -1.74 7.31 11.78
C VAL A 82 -1.71 6.41 13.02
N ARG A 83 -1.55 6.97 14.21
CA ARG A 83 -1.57 6.19 15.45
C ARG A 83 -2.86 5.41 15.62
N GLN A 84 -4.02 6.05 15.40
CA GLN A 84 -5.32 5.37 15.48
C GLN A 84 -5.45 4.21 14.49
N GLN A 85 -4.96 4.39 13.26
CA GLN A 85 -4.97 3.34 12.23
C GLN A 85 -4.13 2.14 12.68
N PHE A 86 -2.88 2.37 13.09
CA PHE A 86 -1.99 1.28 13.47
C PHE A 86 -2.36 0.64 14.82
N GLU A 87 -2.94 1.39 15.76
CA GLU A 87 -3.50 0.82 16.99
C GLU A 87 -4.72 -0.07 16.70
N ALA A 88 -5.58 0.31 15.75
CA ALA A 88 -6.68 -0.56 15.30
C ALA A 88 -6.17 -1.84 14.63
N MET A 89 -5.07 -1.74 13.88
CA MET A 89 -4.38 -2.88 13.28
C MET A 89 -3.86 -3.86 14.35
N LEU A 90 -3.20 -3.34 15.39
CA LEU A 90 -2.71 -4.13 16.52
C LEU A 90 -3.85 -4.84 17.26
N ARG A 91 -4.96 -4.14 17.53
CA ARG A 91 -6.13 -4.74 18.18
C ARG A 91 -6.67 -5.91 17.36
N ALA A 92 -6.79 -5.76 16.05
CA ALA A 92 -7.29 -6.80 15.15
C ALA A 92 -6.33 -8.01 15.01
N ALA A 93 -5.02 -7.80 15.15
CA ALA A 93 -4.01 -8.84 15.12
C ALA A 93 -3.70 -9.46 16.51
N ALA A 94 -4.33 -8.97 17.59
CA ALA A 94 -4.07 -9.47 18.93
C ALA A 94 -4.32 -10.99 19.04
N GLY A 95 -3.35 -11.72 19.58
CA GLY A 95 -3.38 -13.18 19.69
C GLY A 95 -3.11 -13.95 18.38
N LYS A 96 -2.76 -13.25 17.28
CA LYS A 96 -2.46 -13.86 15.98
C LYS A 96 -0.96 -13.80 15.68
N GLU A 97 -0.22 -14.79 16.14
CA GLU A 97 1.24 -14.86 16.01
C GLU A 97 1.68 -14.79 14.53
N GLY A 98 2.75 -14.04 14.25
CA GLY A 98 3.37 -13.93 12.93
C GLY A 98 2.54 -13.21 11.85
N VAL A 99 1.36 -12.68 12.18
CA VAL A 99 0.54 -11.92 11.21
C VAL A 99 1.19 -10.59 10.86
N LEU A 100 1.60 -9.81 11.86
CA LEU A 100 2.16 -8.48 11.65
C LEU A 100 3.54 -8.52 10.97
N ASP A 101 4.26 -9.65 11.07
CA ASP A 101 5.55 -9.83 10.40
C ASP A 101 5.44 -9.84 8.87
N ARG A 102 4.23 -10.07 8.34
CA ARG A 102 3.93 -10.07 6.89
C ARG A 102 3.09 -8.88 6.46
N VAL A 103 2.96 -7.89 7.33
CA VAL A 103 2.36 -6.60 7.02
C VAL A 103 3.48 -5.62 6.74
N VAL A 104 3.45 -4.98 5.56
CA VAL A 104 4.46 -4.01 5.12
C VAL A 104 3.79 -2.65 5.02
N PRO A 105 3.99 -1.75 6.01
CA PRO A 105 3.36 -0.44 5.95
C PRO A 105 3.93 0.43 4.83
N GLN A 106 3.05 1.03 4.02
CA GLN A 106 3.44 2.07 3.07
C GLN A 106 3.41 3.45 3.73
N LEU A 107 4.56 4.10 3.77
CA LEU A 107 4.80 5.37 4.46
C LEU A 107 4.75 6.54 3.47
N TYR A 108 3.90 7.51 3.75
CA TYR A 108 3.70 8.70 2.91
C TYR A 108 4.64 9.87 3.24
N SER A 109 5.29 9.81 4.40
CA SER A 109 6.26 10.80 4.86
C SER A 109 7.30 10.13 5.75
N ARG A 110 8.43 10.83 5.96
CA ARG A 110 9.46 10.38 6.90
C ARG A 110 8.95 10.41 8.36
N ASP A 111 8.07 11.37 8.67
CA ASP A 111 7.45 11.44 10.00
C ASP A 111 6.50 10.28 10.28
N MET A 112 5.82 9.78 9.24
CA MET A 112 4.94 8.62 9.37
C MET A 112 5.70 7.39 9.89
N LEU A 113 6.97 7.19 9.50
CA LEU A 113 7.80 6.12 10.07
C LEU A 113 7.84 6.22 11.60
N ARG A 114 8.16 7.41 12.12
CA ARG A 114 8.26 7.65 13.58
C ARG A 114 6.93 7.41 14.28
N TRP A 115 5.83 7.86 13.68
CA TRP A 115 4.49 7.66 14.23
C TRP A 115 4.10 6.18 14.25
N VAL A 116 4.39 5.44 13.19
CA VAL A 116 4.13 3.99 13.12
C VAL A 116 5.00 3.24 14.14
N GLU A 117 6.31 3.47 14.16
CA GLU A 117 7.26 2.85 15.10
C GLU A 117 6.89 3.14 16.57
N SER A 118 6.26 4.29 16.86
CA SER A 118 5.76 4.62 18.20
C SER A 118 4.55 3.78 18.66
N VAL A 119 3.92 3.05 17.74
CA VAL A 119 2.81 2.12 18.00
C VAL A 119 3.30 0.67 17.86
N HIS A 120 3.97 0.36 16.75
CA HIS A 120 4.52 -0.96 16.46
C HIS A 120 5.67 -0.90 15.47
N SER A 121 6.71 -1.68 15.77
CA SER A 121 7.89 -1.84 14.95
C SER A 121 7.69 -3.01 13.98
N PHE A 122 7.43 -2.71 12.71
CA PHE A 122 7.29 -3.72 11.66
C PHE A 122 8.68 -4.16 11.15
N PRO A 123 8.82 -5.37 10.58
CA PRO A 123 10.10 -5.82 10.03
C PRO A 123 10.53 -5.04 8.79
N SER A 124 9.56 -4.54 8.02
CA SER A 124 9.78 -3.98 6.68
C SER A 124 8.77 -2.86 6.39
N TYR A 125 9.21 -1.85 5.65
CA TYR A 125 8.41 -0.70 5.24
C TYR A 125 8.64 -0.37 3.76
N ILE A 126 7.60 0.16 3.11
CA ILE A 126 7.70 0.78 1.78
C ILE A 126 7.60 2.29 1.95
N TYR A 127 8.58 3.04 1.44
CA TYR A 127 8.45 4.50 1.40
C TYR A 127 7.88 4.95 0.04
N THR A 128 6.71 5.60 0.05
CA THR A 128 6.06 6.07 -1.18
C THR A 128 6.38 7.52 -1.50
N LEU A 129 6.74 7.75 -2.76
CA LEU A 129 7.06 9.05 -3.34
C LEU A 129 5.86 9.71 -4.04
N TYR A 130 4.66 9.15 -3.88
CA TYR A 130 3.41 9.64 -4.48
C TYR A 130 3.08 11.08 -4.07
N GLN A 131 3.09 11.35 -2.77
CA GLN A 131 2.83 12.68 -2.18
C GLN A 131 4.08 13.34 -1.62
N SER A 132 5.21 12.64 -1.65
CA SER A 132 6.46 13.15 -1.10
C SER A 132 7.03 14.28 -1.98
N GLN A 133 7.35 15.39 -1.32
CA GLN A 133 8.13 16.48 -1.89
C GLN A 133 9.64 16.28 -1.71
N ASP A 134 10.07 15.15 -1.14
CA ASP A 134 11.50 14.88 -0.93
C ASP A 134 12.21 14.80 -2.28
N THR A 135 13.35 15.46 -2.36
CA THR A 135 14.29 15.36 -3.48
C THR A 135 14.95 13.98 -3.53
N ASP A 136 15.50 13.61 -4.68
CA ASP A 136 16.18 12.33 -4.86
C ASP A 136 17.30 12.11 -3.83
N GLN A 137 18.03 13.17 -3.46
CA GLN A 137 19.06 13.08 -2.41
C GLN A 137 18.44 12.82 -1.03
N GLN A 138 17.35 13.49 -0.67
CA GLN A 138 16.65 13.26 0.60
C GLN A 138 16.09 11.84 0.70
N VAL A 139 15.59 11.27 -0.41
CA VAL A 139 15.16 9.87 -0.46
C VAL A 139 16.32 8.93 -0.17
N LEU A 140 17.47 9.15 -0.82
CA LEU A 140 18.66 8.32 -0.62
C LEU A 140 19.20 8.42 0.81
N ASP A 141 19.19 9.62 1.39
CA ASP A 141 19.65 9.83 2.76
C ASP A 141 18.71 9.16 3.77
N PHE A 142 17.40 9.22 3.53
CA PHE A 142 16.41 8.53 4.36
C PHE A 142 16.58 7.01 4.31
N VAL A 143 16.72 6.43 3.11
CA VAL A 143 16.96 4.99 2.92
C VAL A 143 18.25 4.53 3.60
N ARG A 144 19.31 5.34 3.59
CA ARG A 144 20.56 5.01 4.30
C ARG A 144 20.42 5.07 5.81
N ALA A 145 19.62 6.01 6.32
CA ALA A 145 19.39 6.18 7.75
C ALA A 145 18.47 5.10 8.32
N GLU A 146 17.51 4.62 7.52
CA GLU A 146 16.44 3.73 7.96
C GLU A 146 16.54 2.36 7.26
N PRO A 147 17.28 1.39 7.82
CA PRO A 147 17.56 0.12 7.15
C PRO A 147 16.34 -0.79 6.97
N LYS A 148 15.20 -0.46 7.58
CA LYS A 148 13.93 -1.19 7.38
C LYS A 148 13.09 -0.66 6.22
N ILE A 149 13.54 0.41 5.55
CA ILE A 149 12.93 0.84 4.29
C ILE A 149 13.43 -0.10 3.19
N ASP A 150 12.71 -1.19 3.01
CA ASP A 150 13.11 -2.26 2.09
C ASP A 150 12.72 -1.96 0.64
N ALA A 151 11.86 -0.98 0.40
CA ALA A 151 11.43 -0.64 -0.95
C ALA A 151 10.92 0.79 -1.08
N ILE A 152 10.99 1.30 -2.31
CA ILE A 152 10.45 2.60 -2.70
C ILE A 152 9.27 2.39 -3.66
N ALA A 153 8.15 3.04 -3.39
CA ALA A 153 7.05 3.15 -4.35
C ALA A 153 7.09 4.54 -5.02
N ILE A 154 6.94 4.63 -6.34
CA ILE A 154 7.10 5.89 -7.09
C ILE A 154 6.07 6.00 -8.21
N VAL A 155 5.60 7.22 -8.50
CA VAL A 155 4.74 7.46 -9.66
C VAL A 155 5.52 7.38 -10.97
N GLN A 156 4.92 6.79 -12.01
CA GLN A 156 5.55 6.57 -13.32
C GLN A 156 6.31 7.80 -13.84
N ASP A 157 5.65 8.97 -13.87
CA ASP A 157 6.26 10.19 -14.40
C ASP A 157 7.49 10.64 -13.62
N ARG A 158 7.49 10.45 -12.30
CA ARG A 158 8.65 10.76 -11.47
C ARG A 158 9.76 9.74 -11.68
N ALA A 159 9.43 8.45 -11.78
CA ALA A 159 10.40 7.39 -12.06
C ALA A 159 11.16 7.67 -13.36
N MET A 160 10.45 8.03 -14.44
CA MET A 160 11.06 8.36 -15.73
C MET A 160 11.96 9.60 -15.68
N LYS A 161 11.64 10.59 -14.82
CA LYS A 161 12.46 11.81 -14.63
C LYS A 161 13.67 11.58 -13.71
N SER A 162 13.61 10.55 -12.86
CA SER A 162 14.59 10.26 -11.81
C SER A 162 15.31 8.91 -12.02
N ALA A 163 15.69 8.59 -13.26
CA ALA A 163 16.44 7.35 -13.55
C ALA A 163 17.75 7.23 -12.73
N SER A 164 18.40 8.36 -12.42
CA SER A 164 19.61 8.37 -11.58
C SER A 164 19.32 8.01 -10.11
N LEU A 165 18.14 8.34 -9.58
CA LEU A 165 17.69 7.87 -8.27
C LEU A 165 17.53 6.35 -8.27
N ILE A 166 16.88 5.80 -9.30
CA ILE A 166 16.62 4.35 -9.41
C ILE A 166 17.93 3.57 -9.43
N ALA A 167 18.89 3.98 -10.27
CA ALA A 167 20.22 3.36 -10.32
C ALA A 167 20.97 3.45 -8.97
N ARG A 168 20.80 4.55 -8.24
CA ARG A 168 21.41 4.69 -6.90
C ARG A 168 20.73 3.79 -5.87
N LEU A 169 19.41 3.67 -5.89
CA LEU A 169 18.67 2.74 -5.03
C LEU A 169 19.02 1.28 -5.33
N GLU A 170 19.26 0.93 -6.60
CA GLU A 170 19.79 -0.38 -7.00
C GLU A 170 21.14 -0.68 -6.34
N SER A 171 22.08 0.28 -6.33
CA SER A 171 23.36 0.09 -5.64
C SER A 171 23.25 -0.03 -4.12
N LEU A 172 22.16 0.48 -3.54
CA LEU A 172 21.78 0.28 -2.13
C LEU A 172 20.96 -0.99 -1.91
N ARG A 173 20.69 -1.78 -2.96
CA ARG A 173 19.84 -2.99 -2.95
C ARG A 173 18.39 -2.74 -2.52
N VAL A 174 17.88 -1.54 -2.71
CA VAL A 174 16.49 -1.18 -2.38
C VAL A 174 15.61 -1.21 -3.63
N PRO A 175 14.64 -2.13 -3.75
CA PRO A 175 13.76 -2.23 -4.91
C PRO A 175 12.85 -1.02 -5.09
N VAL A 176 12.53 -0.74 -6.36
CA VAL A 176 11.65 0.35 -6.77
C VAL A 176 10.42 -0.20 -7.48
N TYR A 177 9.23 0.17 -7.02
CA TYR A 177 7.94 -0.20 -7.59
C TYR A 177 7.21 1.02 -8.14
N ALA A 178 6.84 1.00 -9.42
CA ALA A 178 6.11 2.10 -10.03
C ALA A 178 4.59 1.92 -9.93
N HIS A 179 3.84 2.99 -9.71
CA HIS A 179 2.38 2.91 -9.62
C HIS A 179 1.66 4.13 -10.22
N THR A 180 0.40 4.00 -10.65
CA THR A 180 -0.25 2.74 -11.09
C THR A 180 -0.01 2.60 -12.59
N VAL A 181 0.51 1.47 -13.04
CA VAL A 181 0.93 1.27 -14.45
C VAL A 181 0.17 0.10 -15.06
N ASN A 182 -0.64 0.40 -16.09
CA ASN A 182 -1.46 -0.58 -16.80
C ASN A 182 -1.00 -0.81 -18.24
N ASP A 183 -0.18 0.07 -18.80
CA ASP A 183 0.28 -0.01 -20.19
C ASP A 183 1.56 -0.86 -20.32
N PRO A 184 1.56 -1.94 -21.13
CA PRO A 184 2.73 -2.79 -21.34
C PRO A 184 3.98 -2.07 -21.85
N THR A 185 3.82 -1.01 -22.65
CA THR A 185 4.96 -0.22 -23.15
C THR A 185 5.56 0.61 -22.03
N ALA A 186 4.74 1.30 -21.24
CA ALA A 186 5.21 2.02 -20.06
C ALA A 186 5.95 1.11 -19.07
N ILE A 187 5.47 -0.12 -18.86
CA ILE A 187 6.16 -1.10 -17.99
C ILE A 187 7.55 -1.47 -18.57
N ARG A 188 7.68 -1.62 -19.89
CA ARG A 188 8.99 -1.87 -20.53
C ARG A 188 9.94 -0.70 -20.34
N ASP A 189 9.45 0.52 -20.52
CA ASP A 189 10.26 1.73 -20.36
C ASP A 189 10.75 1.89 -18.92
N LEU A 190 9.87 1.62 -17.94
CA LEU A 190 10.23 1.61 -16.52
C LEU A 190 11.23 0.50 -16.18
N ALA A 191 11.03 -0.72 -16.70
CA ALA A 191 11.96 -1.82 -16.50
C ALA A 191 13.35 -1.52 -17.09
N ALA A 192 13.40 -0.82 -18.24
CA ALA A 192 14.65 -0.43 -18.89
C ALA A 192 15.50 0.56 -18.07
N ILE A 193 14.87 1.33 -17.16
CA ILE A 193 15.58 2.23 -16.24
C ILE A 193 15.79 1.63 -14.84
N GLY A 194 15.48 0.34 -14.65
CA GLY A 194 15.75 -0.39 -13.40
C GLY A 194 14.60 -0.44 -12.40
N VAL A 195 13.36 -0.12 -12.78
CA VAL A 195 12.19 -0.36 -11.92
C VAL A 195 11.93 -1.86 -11.80
N ASP A 196 11.83 -2.35 -10.57
CA ASP A 196 11.75 -3.78 -10.23
C ASP A 196 10.36 -4.38 -10.36
N GLY A 197 9.32 -3.55 -10.26
CA GLY A 197 7.94 -3.99 -10.45
C GLY A 197 6.95 -2.85 -10.54
N VAL A 198 5.67 -3.20 -10.71
CA VAL A 198 4.60 -2.21 -10.85
C VAL A 198 3.37 -2.59 -10.04
N TYR A 199 2.69 -1.59 -9.49
CA TYR A 199 1.30 -1.76 -9.05
C TYR A 199 0.40 -1.53 -10.27
N SER A 200 -0.51 -2.46 -10.52
CA SER A 200 -1.36 -2.47 -11.71
C SER A 200 -2.78 -2.88 -11.35
N ASP A 201 -3.75 -2.24 -12.00
CA ASP A 201 -5.16 -2.62 -11.87
C ASP A 201 -5.50 -3.84 -12.74
N SER A 202 -4.65 -4.14 -13.72
CA SER A 202 -5.01 -5.04 -14.82
C SER A 202 -3.89 -5.98 -15.27
N MET A 203 -2.63 -5.73 -14.89
CA MET A 203 -1.52 -6.58 -15.29
C MET A 203 -1.35 -7.74 -14.32
N THR A 204 -1.53 -8.95 -14.83
CA THR A 204 -1.21 -10.21 -14.15
C THR A 204 0.14 -10.74 -14.63
N TYR A 205 0.72 -11.72 -13.92
CA TYR A 205 1.92 -12.43 -14.38
C TYR A 205 1.75 -12.99 -15.80
N GLU A 206 0.61 -13.61 -16.09
CA GLU A 206 0.27 -14.11 -17.43
C GLU A 206 0.29 -13.00 -18.50
N ARG A 207 -0.28 -11.82 -18.20
CA ARG A 207 -0.29 -10.69 -19.14
C ARG A 207 1.10 -10.10 -19.37
N LEU A 208 1.96 -10.10 -18.34
CA LEU A 208 3.36 -9.73 -18.48
C LEU A 208 4.10 -10.69 -19.42
N GLU A 209 3.89 -12.00 -19.27
CA GLU A 209 4.48 -13.03 -20.13
C GLU A 209 3.99 -12.92 -21.58
N GLN A 210 2.68 -12.78 -21.80
CA GLN A 210 2.08 -12.58 -23.12
C GLN A 210 2.62 -11.32 -23.81
N SER A 211 2.85 -10.26 -23.04
CA SER A 211 3.43 -8.99 -23.51
C SER A 211 4.96 -9.04 -23.68
N ARG A 212 5.59 -10.18 -23.39
CA ARG A 212 7.04 -10.41 -23.42
C ARG A 212 7.82 -9.40 -22.57
N ILE A 213 7.24 -8.99 -21.45
CA ILE A 213 7.87 -8.06 -20.50
C ILE A 213 8.71 -8.88 -19.53
N ARG A 214 9.95 -8.44 -19.32
CA ARG A 214 10.83 -8.99 -18.27
C ARG A 214 11.16 -7.87 -17.31
N LEU A 215 10.70 -8.01 -16.08
CA LEU A 215 11.15 -7.15 -14.98
C LEU A 215 12.55 -7.57 -14.54
N PRO A 216 13.36 -6.63 -13.99
CA PRO A 216 14.65 -6.95 -13.40
C PRO A 216 14.53 -8.10 -12.38
N LYS A 217 15.44 -9.07 -12.46
CA LYS A 217 15.59 -10.10 -11.41
C LYS A 217 16.68 -9.64 -10.46
N ARG A 218 16.31 -9.32 -9.21
CA ARG A 218 17.31 -9.17 -8.15
C ARG A 218 17.68 -10.55 -7.63
N ASN A 219 18.97 -10.85 -7.63
CA ASN A 219 19.46 -11.99 -6.86
C ASN A 219 19.38 -11.58 -5.39
N SER A 220 18.48 -12.24 -4.64
CA SER A 220 18.39 -12.16 -3.17
C SER A 220 19.69 -12.60 -2.52
#